data_AF-A0A9Q0YSA4-F1
#
_entry.id   AF-A0A9Q0YSA4-F1
#
_cell.length_a   1.000
_cell.length_b   1.000
_cell.length_c   1.000
_cell.angle_alpha   90.00
_cell.angle_beta   90.00
_cell.angle_gamma   90.00
#
_symmetry.space_group_name_H-M   'P 1'
#
loop_
_entity.id
_entity.type
_entity.pdbx_description
1 polymer ?
#
loop_
_entity_poly.entity_id
_entity_poly.type
_entity_poly.pdbx_seq_one_letter_code
_entity_poly.pdbx_strand_id
1 'polypeptide(L)'
;MADIEGMFHQVCVPQADSNALRFLWWKDANMSSTLHEYQMQVHLFGATWSPSCAGYALQKTVEDNYQDFDADVGQTVISIFYVDDCLRSVPTIDEGRRLIPQLSELLRRGGFRLTKWFSNNKDVMSVIPPSERAESVVDLDLDHLPIEKILGMWWDMDVDNFSFKMSTRDVPLTRRGLLCAMRTLYDPLGLSPPMF
;
A
#
# COMPACT_ATOMS: atom_id res chain seq x y z
N MET A 1 -9.61 2.91 1.78
CA MET A 1 -8.25 2.37 1.61
C MET A 1 -7.61 3.02 0.39
N ALA A 2 -6.30 3.17 0.40
CA ALA A 2 -5.49 3.67 -0.72
C ALA A 2 -4.10 3.05 -0.68
N ASP A 3 -3.36 3.17 -1.78
CA ASP A 3 -1.99 2.71 -1.97
C ASP A 3 -1.10 3.88 -2.42
N ILE A 4 0.15 3.95 -1.97
CA ILE A 4 1.14 4.90 -2.49
C ILE A 4 1.79 4.31 -3.74
N GLU A 5 1.61 4.96 -4.89
CA GLU A 5 2.10 4.46 -6.18
C GLU A 5 3.62 4.26 -6.21
N GLY A 6 4.09 3.02 -6.04
CA GLY A 6 5.54 2.74 -6.07
C GLY A 6 6.32 3.56 -5.03
N MET A 7 5.85 3.57 -3.78
CA MET A 7 6.37 4.37 -2.66
C MET A 7 7.89 4.60 -2.67
N PHE A 8 8.70 3.55 -2.81
CA PHE A 8 10.17 3.67 -2.76
C PHE A 8 10.74 4.47 -3.93
N HIS A 9 10.15 4.34 -5.11
CA HIS A 9 10.60 5.06 -6.30
C HIS A 9 10.27 6.55 -6.26
N GLN A 10 9.42 6.99 -5.33
CA GLN A 10 9.10 8.41 -5.11
C GLN A 10 10.15 9.11 -4.21
N VAL A 11 11.13 8.37 -3.67
CA VAL A 11 12.16 8.92 -2.76
C VAL A 11 13.55 8.78 -3.40
N CYS A 12 14.20 9.92 -3.62
CA CYS A 12 15.56 9.96 -4.16
C CYS A 12 16.61 9.45 -3.16
N VAL A 13 17.60 8.74 -3.67
CA VAL A 13 18.78 8.32 -2.91
C VAL A 13 19.82 9.44 -2.96
N PRO A 14 20.50 9.77 -1.84
CA PRO A 14 21.60 10.72 -1.85
C PRO A 14 22.66 10.37 -2.91
N GLN A 15 23.17 11.38 -3.61
CA GLN A 15 24.16 11.15 -4.68
C GLN A 15 25.44 10.45 -4.19
N ALA A 16 25.80 10.64 -2.91
CA ALA A 16 26.93 9.96 -2.30
C ALA A 16 26.74 8.43 -2.22
N ASP A 17 25.49 7.97 -2.09
CA ASP A 17 25.15 6.55 -1.87
C ASP A 17 24.68 5.86 -3.16
N SER A 18 24.22 6.62 -4.15
CA SER A 18 23.64 6.07 -5.38
C SER A 18 24.62 5.19 -6.17
N ASN A 19 25.94 5.34 -6.02
CA ASN A 19 26.94 4.49 -6.67
C ASN A 19 26.86 3.02 -6.22
N ALA A 20 26.36 2.75 -5.01
CA ALA A 20 26.13 1.38 -4.53
C ALA A 20 24.95 0.69 -5.23
N LEU A 21 24.14 1.44 -5.99
CA LEU A 21 22.92 0.96 -6.64
C LEU A 21 23.07 0.80 -8.17
N ARG A 22 24.30 0.54 -8.62
CA ARG A 22 24.61 0.26 -10.02
C ARG A 22 24.26 -1.17 -10.36
N PHE A 23 23.72 -1.39 -11.54
CA PHE A 23 23.43 -2.71 -12.08
C PHE A 23 23.74 -2.79 -13.56
N LEU A 24 24.01 -4.00 -14.01
CA LEU A 24 24.37 -4.31 -15.38
C LEU A 24 23.16 -4.87 -16.12
N TRP A 25 22.99 -4.48 -17.37
CA TRP A 25 21.87 -4.92 -18.19
C TRP A 25 22.27 -5.10 -19.65
N TRP A 26 21.91 -6.24 -20.22
CA TRP A 26 21.94 -6.47 -21.65
C TRP A 26 20.59 -6.13 -22.25
N LYS A 27 20.58 -5.28 -23.29
CA LYS A 27 19.33 -4.99 -23.99
C LYS A 27 18.79 -6.26 -24.66
N ASP A 28 17.46 -6.39 -24.65
CA ASP A 28 16.73 -7.48 -25.29
C ASP A 28 17.17 -8.89 -24.83
N ALA A 29 17.69 -9.00 -23.60
CA ALA A 29 18.27 -10.22 -23.05
C ALA A 29 19.36 -10.87 -23.93
N ASN A 30 19.98 -10.10 -24.83
CA ASN A 30 21.02 -10.58 -25.72
C ASN A 30 22.39 -10.40 -25.09
N MET A 31 22.96 -11.49 -24.55
CA MET A 31 24.30 -11.49 -23.93
C MET A 31 25.45 -11.15 -24.89
N SER A 32 25.21 -11.18 -26.20
CA SER A 32 26.19 -10.75 -27.21
C SER A 32 26.11 -9.24 -27.53
N SER A 33 25.11 -8.55 -26.99
CA SER A 33 24.97 -7.09 -27.14
C SER A 33 25.90 -6.33 -26.18
N THR A 34 26.05 -5.03 -26.40
CA THR A 34 26.80 -4.16 -25.51
C THR A 34 26.20 -4.20 -24.09
N LEU A 35 27.04 -4.54 -23.11
CA LEU A 35 26.67 -4.48 -21.70
C LEU A 35 26.49 -3.02 -21.28
N HIS A 36 25.31 -2.69 -20.78
CA HIS A 36 25.01 -1.36 -20.27
C HIS A 36 25.07 -1.34 -18.74
N GLU A 37 25.61 -0.25 -18.20
CA GLU A 37 25.58 0.03 -16.77
C GLU A 37 24.51 1.08 -16.50
N TYR A 38 23.63 0.78 -15.54
CA TYR A 38 22.59 1.69 -15.07
C TYR A 38 22.78 1.95 -13.57
N GLN A 39 22.26 3.07 -13.10
CA GLN A 39 22.33 3.49 -11.71
C GLN A 39 20.95 3.90 -11.23
N MET A 40 20.46 3.28 -10.15
CA MET A 40 19.22 3.73 -9.53
C MET A 40 19.45 5.05 -8.78
N GLN A 41 18.57 6.02 -9.03
CA GLN A 41 18.59 7.33 -8.37
C GLN A 41 17.55 7.44 -7.23
N VAL A 42 16.74 6.40 -7.07
CA VAL A 42 15.64 6.31 -6.11
C VAL A 42 15.75 5.03 -5.31
N HIS A 43 15.08 4.98 -4.16
CA HIS A 43 15.09 3.79 -3.32
C HIS A 43 14.45 2.62 -4.07
N LEU A 44 15.13 1.46 -4.08
CA LEU A 44 14.65 0.25 -4.76
C LEU A 44 13.91 -0.69 -3.80
N PHE A 45 13.04 -1.51 -4.38
CA PHE A 45 12.42 -2.64 -3.70
C PHE A 45 13.46 -3.71 -3.32
N GLY A 46 13.34 -4.28 -2.13
CA GLY A 46 14.21 -5.37 -1.65
C GLY A 46 15.48 -4.93 -0.93
N ALA A 47 15.84 -3.64 -0.97
CA ALA A 47 16.91 -3.11 -0.12
C ALA A 47 16.40 -2.91 1.33
N THR A 48 17.17 -3.39 2.30
CA THR A 48 16.77 -3.41 3.72
C THR A 48 16.51 -2.01 4.30
N TRP A 49 17.16 -0.97 3.78
CA TRP A 49 17.02 0.41 4.26
C TRP A 49 15.89 1.19 3.58
N SER A 50 15.46 0.79 2.37
CA SER A 50 14.45 1.53 1.60
C SER A 50 13.15 1.80 2.37
N PRO A 51 12.57 0.83 3.10
CA PRO A 51 11.36 1.08 3.88
C PRO A 51 11.54 2.15 4.96
N SER A 52 12.70 2.16 5.63
CA SER A 52 13.02 3.15 6.66
C SER A 52 13.16 4.55 6.07
N CYS A 53 13.90 4.69 4.97
CA CYS A 53 14.09 5.97 4.28
C CYS A 53 12.77 6.52 3.73
N ALA A 54 11.96 5.66 3.10
CA ALA A 54 10.67 6.08 2.57
C ALA A 54 9.65 6.42 3.66
N GLY A 55 9.60 5.65 4.75
CA GLY A 55 8.77 5.95 5.91
C GLY A 55 9.18 7.27 6.57
N TYR A 56 10.47 7.54 6.69
CA TYR A 56 10.96 8.83 7.17
C TYR A 56 10.55 9.99 6.26
N ALA A 57 10.70 9.86 4.94
CA ALA A 57 10.28 10.89 3.99
C ALA A 57 8.76 11.16 4.06
N LEU A 58 7.96 10.10 4.26
CA LEU A 58 6.52 10.21 4.44
C LEU A 58 6.17 10.97 5.73
N GLN A 59 6.81 10.65 6.86
CA GLN A 59 6.63 11.39 8.12
C GLN A 59 7.10 12.84 7.98
N LYS A 60 8.22 13.07 7.30
CA LYS A 60 8.78 14.40 7.08
C LYS A 60 7.85 15.30 6.27
N THR A 61 7.13 14.73 5.31
CA THR A 61 6.07 15.42 4.56
C THR A 61 5.00 15.99 5.49
N VAL A 62 4.60 15.25 6.52
CA VAL A 62 3.63 15.73 7.52
C VAL A 62 4.23 16.88 8.33
N GLU A 63 5.44 16.69 8.85
CA GLU A 63 6.13 17.73 9.64
C GLU A 63 6.31 19.04 8.89
N ASP A 64 6.62 18.98 7.60
CA ASP A 64 6.90 20.17 6.79
C ASP A 64 5.61 20.91 6.37
N ASN A 65 4.45 20.27 6.49
CA ASN A 65 3.15 20.81 6.04
C ASN A 65 2.08 20.88 7.13
N TYR A 66 2.39 20.53 8.38
CA TYR A 66 1.39 20.30 9.44
C TYR A 66 0.44 21.49 9.72
N GLN A 67 0.85 22.71 9.40
CA GLN A 67 0.07 23.93 9.67
C GLN A 67 -1.11 24.12 8.68
N ASP A 68 -1.04 23.48 7.52
CA ASP A 68 -1.99 23.70 6.42
C ASP A 68 -3.11 22.65 6.37
N PHE A 69 -3.07 21.63 7.23
CA PHE A 69 -3.98 20.50 7.22
C PHE A 69 -4.54 20.19 8.61
N ASP A 70 -5.69 19.54 8.65
CA ASP A 70 -6.27 19.11 9.92
C ASP A 70 -5.38 18.08 10.62
N ALA A 71 -5.32 18.14 11.96
CA ALA A 71 -4.44 17.29 12.76
C ALA A 71 -4.67 15.79 12.55
N ASP A 72 -5.91 15.38 12.25
CA ASP A 72 -6.26 13.99 12.01
C ASP A 72 -5.75 13.45 10.66
N VAL A 73 -5.51 14.33 9.69
CA VAL A 73 -4.89 13.99 8.40
C VAL A 73 -3.42 13.58 8.63
N GLY A 74 -2.67 14.40 9.36
CA GLY A 74 -1.28 14.08 9.74
C GLY A 74 -1.18 12.83 10.61
N GLN A 75 -2.11 12.67 11.56
CA GLN A 75 -2.17 11.46 12.40
C GLN A 75 -2.44 10.20 11.57
N THR A 76 -3.25 10.31 10.51
CA THR A 76 -3.51 9.19 9.58
C THR A 76 -2.21 8.75 8.92
N VAL A 77 -1.39 9.67 8.44
CA VAL A 77 -0.08 9.33 7.84
C VAL A 77 0.85 8.64 8.86
N ILE A 78 0.91 9.16 10.09
CA ILE A 78 1.85 8.70 11.11
C ILE A 78 1.47 7.32 11.69
N SER A 79 0.18 7.00 11.82
CA SER A 79 -0.27 5.83 12.59
C SER A 79 -1.02 4.77 11.80
N ILE A 80 -1.47 5.06 10.58
CA ILE A 80 -2.40 4.18 9.86
C ILE A 80 -1.75 3.52 8.64
N PHE A 81 -0.67 4.09 8.13
CA PHE A 81 0.06 3.47 7.01
C PHE A 81 0.77 2.20 7.45
N TYR A 82 0.55 1.13 6.69
CA TYR A 82 1.39 -0.06 6.69
C TYR A 82 2.24 -0.04 5.42
N VAL A 83 3.46 0.48 5.54
CA VAL A 83 4.35 0.75 4.39
C VAL A 83 3.64 1.68 3.38
N ASP A 84 3.20 1.15 2.23
CA ASP A 84 2.52 1.84 1.14
C ASP A 84 0.99 1.82 1.27
N ASP A 85 0.43 0.89 2.04
CA ASP A 85 -1.01 0.73 2.21
C ASP A 85 -1.58 1.67 3.30
N CYS A 86 -2.62 2.43 2.96
CA CYS A 86 -3.38 3.27 3.89
C CYS A 86 -4.74 2.65 4.23
N LEU A 87 -4.91 2.19 5.47
CA LEU A 87 -6.15 1.56 5.95
C LEU A 87 -6.85 2.39 7.03
N ARG A 88 -7.46 3.51 6.64
CA ARG A 88 -8.24 4.35 7.55
C ARG A 88 -9.73 4.02 7.50
N SER A 89 -10.30 3.75 8.68
CA SER A 89 -11.75 3.73 8.93
C SER A 89 -12.18 4.98 9.71
N VAL A 90 -13.35 5.52 9.37
CA VAL A 90 -13.96 6.71 9.99
C VAL A 90 -15.44 6.44 10.29
N PRO A 91 -16.02 7.02 11.37
CA PRO A 91 -17.39 6.75 11.79
C PRO A 91 -18.47 7.33 10.86
N THR A 92 -18.14 8.33 10.04
CA THR A 92 -19.14 9.03 9.21
C THR A 92 -18.66 9.24 7.78
N ILE A 93 -19.62 9.30 6.85
CA ILE A 93 -19.36 9.60 5.43
C ILE A 93 -18.73 10.98 5.28
N ASP A 94 -19.21 11.98 6.02
CA ASP A 94 -18.70 13.35 5.95
C ASP A 94 -17.23 13.45 6.37
N GLU A 95 -16.82 12.72 7.41
CA GLU A 95 -15.41 12.63 7.79
C GLU A 95 -14.56 12.00 6.67
N GLY A 96 -15.06 10.95 6.02
CA GLY A 96 -14.38 10.33 4.88
C GLY A 96 -14.21 11.28 3.70
N ARG A 97 -15.29 12.00 3.34
CA ARG A 97 -15.30 12.98 2.25
C ARG A 97 -14.39 14.19 2.53
N ARG A 98 -14.24 14.59 3.79
CA ARG A 98 -13.28 15.63 4.21
C ARG A 98 -11.84 15.12 4.20
N LEU A 99 -11.59 13.92 4.72
CA LEU A 99 -10.25 13.39 4.94
C LEU A 99 -9.54 13.07 3.62
N ILE A 100 -10.23 12.45 2.67
CA ILE A 100 -9.62 11.95 1.43
C ILE A 100 -8.90 13.06 0.63
N PRO A 101 -9.55 14.19 0.29
CA PRO A 101 -8.88 15.24 -0.48
C PRO A 101 -7.70 15.87 0.27
N GLN A 102 -7.83 16.05 1.59
CA GLN A 102 -6.74 16.59 2.41
C GLN A 102 -5.55 15.65 2.49
N LEU A 103 -5.80 14.35 2.66
CA LEU A 103 -4.74 13.34 2.70
C LEU A 103 -4.01 13.25 1.35
N SER A 104 -4.76 13.23 0.24
CA SER A 104 -4.19 13.25 -1.11
C SER A 104 -3.34 14.49 -1.36
N GLU A 105 -3.83 15.67 -0.98
CA GLU A 105 -3.07 16.91 -1.17
C GLU A 105 -1.82 16.98 -0.28
N LEU A 106 -1.92 16.59 1.00
CA LEU A 106 -0.77 16.54 1.91
C LEU A 106 0.34 15.65 1.35
N LEU A 107 0.00 14.43 0.93
CA LEU A 107 0.99 13.49 0.40
C LEU A 107 1.53 13.93 -0.97
N ARG A 108 0.68 14.54 -1.82
CA ARG A 108 1.12 15.11 -3.10
C ARG A 108 2.17 16.20 -2.93
N ARG A 109 2.11 17.01 -1.86
CA ARG A 109 3.15 18.01 -1.54
C ARG A 109 4.49 17.38 -1.20
N GLY A 110 4.48 16.20 -0.57
CA GLY A 110 5.67 15.38 -0.35
C GLY A 110 6.15 14.62 -1.58
N GLY A 111 5.45 14.75 -2.71
CA GLY A 111 5.72 14.00 -3.92
C GLY A 111 5.16 12.58 -3.90
N PHE A 112 4.31 12.22 -2.94
CA PHE A 112 3.66 10.91 -2.81
C PHE A 112 2.27 10.93 -3.45
N ARG A 113 2.09 10.17 -4.54
CA ARG A 113 0.79 9.98 -5.18
C ARG A 113 0.02 8.80 -4.57
N LEU A 114 -1.19 9.08 -4.07
CA LEU A 114 -2.15 8.05 -3.66
C LEU A 114 -2.96 7.55 -4.86
N THR A 115 -3.18 6.25 -4.91
CA THR A 115 -3.89 5.55 -5.97
C THR A 115 -4.68 4.36 -5.40
N LYS A 116 -5.36 3.63 -6.29
CA LYS A 116 -6.16 2.44 -5.98
C LYS A 116 -7.10 2.67 -4.79
N TRP A 117 -7.79 3.80 -4.79
CA TRP A 117 -8.76 4.09 -3.76
C TRP A 117 -9.96 3.15 -3.86
N PHE A 118 -10.44 2.68 -2.71
CA PHE A 118 -11.72 1.98 -2.56
C PHE A 118 -12.27 2.11 -1.14
N SER A 119 -13.59 1.96 -1.02
CA SER A 119 -14.35 2.03 0.23
C SER A 119 -15.63 1.23 0.08
N ASN A 120 -16.17 0.74 1.20
CA ASN A 120 -17.49 0.12 1.30
C ASN A 120 -18.65 1.11 1.13
N ASN A 121 -18.40 2.40 0.89
CA ASN A 121 -19.45 3.41 0.73
C ASN A 121 -19.27 4.23 -0.56
N LYS A 122 -20.31 4.24 -1.40
CA LYS A 122 -20.31 4.94 -2.70
C LYS A 122 -20.24 6.47 -2.56
N ASP A 123 -20.84 7.05 -1.53
CA ASP A 123 -20.80 8.50 -1.31
C ASP A 123 -19.40 8.98 -0.94
N VAL A 124 -18.64 8.17 -0.18
CA VAL A 124 -17.22 8.41 0.07
C VAL A 124 -16.41 8.29 -1.22
N MET A 125 -16.69 7.28 -2.05
CA MET A 125 -16.00 7.10 -3.34
C MET A 125 -16.30 8.21 -4.36
N SER A 126 -17.43 8.91 -4.22
CA SER A 126 -17.83 9.98 -5.14
C SER A 126 -16.86 11.17 -5.18
N VAL A 127 -16.10 11.42 -4.10
CA VAL A 127 -15.12 12.51 -4.04
C VAL A 127 -13.79 12.16 -4.69
N ILE A 128 -13.57 10.90 -5.05
CA ILE A 128 -12.33 10.41 -5.65
C ILE A 128 -12.47 10.38 -7.18
N PRO A 129 -11.52 10.94 -7.94
CA PRO A 129 -11.52 10.85 -9.41
C PRO A 129 -11.45 9.38 -9.89
N PRO A 130 -12.18 8.98 -10.96
CA PRO A 130 -12.13 7.61 -11.47
C PRO A 130 -10.72 7.09 -11.79
N SER A 131 -9.80 7.96 -12.21
CA SER A 131 -8.40 7.62 -12.50
C SER A 131 -7.56 7.25 -11.27
N GLU A 132 -8.05 7.51 -10.07
CA GLU A 132 -7.37 7.21 -8.81
C GLU A 132 -8.06 6.07 -8.04
N ARG A 133 -9.21 5.59 -8.53
CA ARG A 133 -9.92 4.45 -7.96
C ARG A 133 -9.24 3.14 -8.33
N ALA A 134 -9.39 2.13 -7.48
CA ALA A 134 -9.00 0.77 -7.85
C ALA A 134 -9.82 0.27 -9.04
N GLU A 135 -9.22 -0.54 -9.91
CA GLU A 135 -9.83 -1.03 -11.16
C GLU A 135 -11.21 -1.68 -10.94
N SER A 136 -11.39 -2.33 -9.80
CA SER A 136 -12.63 -3.01 -9.42
C SER A 136 -13.78 -2.10 -9.02
N VAL A 137 -13.50 -0.83 -8.69
CA VAL A 137 -14.49 0.17 -8.25
C VAL A 137 -14.40 1.46 -9.08
N VAL A 138 -13.86 1.39 -10.29
CA VAL A 138 -13.84 2.52 -11.23
C VAL A 138 -15.27 2.96 -11.52
N ASP A 139 -16.13 1.99 -11.83
CA ASP A 139 -17.56 2.18 -11.98
C ASP A 139 -18.26 2.06 -10.62
N LEU A 140 -19.04 3.09 -10.26
CA LEU A 140 -19.80 3.12 -9.00
C LEU A 140 -21.21 2.55 -9.16
N ASP A 141 -21.65 2.29 -10.39
CA ASP A 141 -22.97 1.73 -10.71
C ASP A 141 -23.02 0.20 -10.57
N LEU A 142 -22.04 -0.39 -9.87
CA LEU A 142 -22.06 -1.81 -9.53
C LEU A 142 -23.26 -2.13 -8.62
N ASP A 143 -24.03 -3.16 -8.98
CA ASP A 143 -25.12 -3.69 -8.14
C ASP A 143 -24.62 -4.16 -6.76
N HIS A 144 -23.38 -4.67 -6.74
CA HIS A 144 -22.67 -5.20 -5.58
C HIS A 144 -21.23 -4.70 -5.56
N LEU A 145 -20.73 -4.29 -4.39
CA LEU A 145 -19.32 -3.95 -4.22
C LEU A 145 -18.45 -5.22 -4.29
N PRO A 146 -17.24 -5.12 -4.87
CA PRO A 146 -16.40 -6.29 -5.07
C PRO A 146 -15.75 -6.78 -3.76
N ILE A 147 -15.24 -8.01 -3.81
CA ILE A 147 -14.35 -8.54 -2.78
C ILE A 147 -12.91 -8.22 -3.18
N GLU A 148 -12.20 -7.48 -2.32
CA GLU A 148 -10.84 -7.02 -2.58
C GLU A 148 -9.80 -7.65 -1.67
N LYS A 149 -8.58 -7.81 -2.19
CA LYS A 149 -7.47 -8.33 -1.38
C LYS A 149 -6.74 -7.17 -0.70
N ILE A 150 -6.66 -7.20 0.62
CA ILE A 150 -6.00 -6.17 1.44
C ILE A 150 -5.03 -6.81 2.40
N LEU A 151 -3.78 -6.34 2.47
CA LEU A 151 -2.77 -6.86 3.41
C LEU A 151 -2.69 -8.41 3.47
N GLY A 152 -2.98 -9.12 2.37
CA GLY A 152 -3.03 -10.60 2.33
C GLY A 152 -4.35 -11.26 2.77
N MET A 153 -5.32 -10.48 3.25
CA MET A 153 -6.69 -10.86 3.61
C MET A 153 -7.66 -10.51 2.47
N TRP A 154 -8.89 -11.01 2.53
CA TRP A 154 -9.96 -10.64 1.62
C TRP A 154 -11.00 -9.80 2.36
N TRP A 155 -11.43 -8.69 1.78
CA TRP A 155 -12.46 -7.82 2.32
C TRP A 155 -13.67 -7.84 1.39
N ASP A 156 -14.78 -8.32 1.92
CA ASP A 156 -16.09 -8.16 1.28
C ASP A 156 -16.64 -6.80 1.68
N MET A 157 -16.67 -5.87 0.71
CA MET A 157 -17.07 -4.49 0.94
C MET A 157 -18.59 -4.33 1.11
N ASP A 158 -19.41 -5.24 0.56
CA ASP A 158 -20.86 -5.14 0.66
C ASP A 158 -21.35 -5.41 2.10
N VAL A 159 -20.77 -6.43 2.74
CA VAL A 159 -21.11 -6.82 4.11
C VAL A 159 -20.10 -6.34 5.16
N ASP A 160 -19.07 -5.62 4.74
CA ASP A 160 -17.96 -5.12 5.54
C ASP A 160 -17.28 -6.20 6.41
N ASN A 161 -16.94 -7.33 5.80
CA ASN A 161 -16.33 -8.47 6.49
C ASN A 161 -14.96 -8.83 5.93
N PHE A 162 -14.01 -9.07 6.83
CA PHE A 162 -12.75 -9.71 6.48
C PHE A 162 -12.86 -11.22 6.47
N SER A 163 -12.27 -11.83 5.46
CA SER A 163 -12.23 -13.27 5.26
C SER A 163 -10.82 -13.73 4.90
N PHE A 164 -10.51 -14.96 5.32
CA PHE A 164 -9.23 -15.61 5.03
C PHE A 164 -9.47 -16.81 4.14
N LYS A 165 -8.76 -16.87 3.00
CA LYS A 165 -8.83 -18.03 2.13
C LYS A 165 -7.82 -19.07 2.59
N MET A 166 -8.27 -20.04 3.38
CA MET A 166 -7.45 -21.20 3.70
C MET A 166 -7.48 -22.19 2.53
N SER A 167 -6.33 -22.41 1.90
CA SER A 167 -6.15 -23.58 1.05
C SER A 167 -5.94 -24.79 1.95
N THR A 168 -6.90 -25.72 1.98
CA THR A 168 -6.68 -27.05 2.56
C THR A 168 -5.68 -27.79 1.67
N ARG A 169 -4.38 -27.61 1.95
CA ARG A 169 -3.34 -28.40 1.31
C ARG A 169 -3.37 -29.78 1.93
N ASP A 170 -3.24 -30.80 1.10
CA ASP A 170 -3.05 -32.17 1.56
C ASP A 170 -1.63 -32.28 2.15
N VAL A 171 -1.51 -31.88 3.42
CA VAL A 171 -0.26 -31.88 4.17
C VAL A 171 -0.19 -33.16 5.03
N PRO A 172 0.96 -33.83 5.11
CA PRO A 172 1.11 -34.97 6.00
C PRO A 172 0.75 -34.57 7.43
N LEU A 173 -0.03 -35.40 8.14
CA LEU A 173 -0.45 -35.22 9.54
C LEU A 173 0.75 -35.32 10.51
N THR A 174 1.62 -34.33 10.43
CA THR A 174 2.84 -34.15 11.20
C THR A 174 2.84 -32.73 11.75
N ARG A 175 3.56 -32.47 12.84
CA ARG A 175 3.74 -31.10 13.35
C ARG A 175 4.20 -30.13 12.26
N ARG A 176 5.11 -30.57 11.38
CA ARG A 176 5.60 -29.78 10.25
C ARG A 176 4.52 -29.53 9.19
N GLY A 177 3.66 -30.51 8.90
CA GLY A 177 2.56 -30.36 7.95
C GLY A 177 1.49 -29.39 8.45
N LEU A 178 1.08 -29.52 9.72
CA LEU A 178 0.17 -28.59 10.38
C LEU A 178 0.72 -27.16 10.37
N LEU A 179 1.98 -26.95 10.80
CA LEU A 179 2.63 -25.64 10.76
C LEU A 179 2.75 -25.08 9.33
N CYS A 180 2.96 -25.93 8.32
CA CYS A 180 3.00 -25.53 6.91
C CYS A 180 1.64 -25.00 6.45
N ALA A 181 0.55 -25.70 6.79
CA ALA A 181 -0.80 -25.23 6.50
C ALA A 181 -1.12 -23.93 7.24
N MET A 182 -0.79 -23.83 8.53
CA MET A 182 -1.01 -22.62 9.33
C MET A 182 -0.23 -21.41 8.78
N ARG A 183 1.00 -21.60 8.31
CA ARG A 183 1.81 -20.52 7.69
C ARG A 183 1.19 -19.93 6.41
N THR A 184 0.18 -20.57 5.82
CA THR A 184 -0.55 -19.98 4.68
C THR A 184 -1.55 -18.91 5.11
N LEU A 185 -1.92 -18.89 6.40
CA LEU A 185 -2.73 -17.84 6.99
C LEU A 185 -1.82 -16.67 7.33
N TYR A 186 -1.98 -15.57 6.61
CA TYR A 186 -1.31 -14.31 6.91
C TYR A 186 -2.34 -13.35 7.52
N ASP A 187 -2.10 -12.94 8.76
CA ASP A 187 -2.99 -12.07 9.52
C ASP A 187 -2.18 -10.92 10.15
N PRO A 188 -1.89 -9.87 9.38
CA PRO A 188 -1.09 -8.74 9.86
C PRO A 188 -1.84 -7.86 10.86
N LEU A 189 -3.17 -7.97 10.90
CA LEU A 189 -4.03 -7.18 11.80
C LEU A 189 -4.34 -7.90 13.12
N GLY A 190 -3.99 -9.18 13.23
CA GLY A 190 -4.25 -9.99 14.42
C GLY A 190 -5.74 -10.23 14.67
N LEU A 191 -6.55 -10.28 13.60
CA LEU A 191 -8.00 -10.47 13.67
C LEU A 191 -8.40 -11.93 13.89
N SER A 192 -7.52 -12.87 13.55
CA SER A 192 -7.71 -14.29 13.82
C SER A 192 -7.35 -14.62 15.28
N PRO A 193 -8.10 -15.50 15.95
CA PRO A 193 -7.72 -15.98 17.27
C PRO A 193 -6.36 -16.67 17.22
N PRO A 194 -5.59 -16.71 18.32
CA PRO A 194 -4.30 -17.38 18.34
C PRO A 194 -4.44 -18.83 17.88
N MET A 195 -3.85 -19.12 16.73
CA MET A 195 -3.80 -20.47 16.18
C MET A 195 -2.56 -21.15 16.79
N PHE A 196 -2.77 -21.94 17.85
CA PHE A 196 -1.72 -22.68 18.57
C PHE A 196 -1.15 -23.85 17.77
#